data_AF-A0A377USP5-F1
#
_entry.id   AF-A0A377USP5-F1
#
_cell.length_a   1.000
_cell.length_b   1.000
_cell.length_c   1.000
_cell.angle_alpha   90.00
_cell.angle_beta   90.00
_cell.angle_gamma   90.00
#
_symmetry.space_group_name_H-M   'P 1'
#
loop_
_entity.id
_entity.type
_entity.pdbx_description
1 polymer ?
#
loop_
_entity_poly.entity_id
_entity_poly.type
_entity_poly.pdbx_seq_one_letter_code
_entity_poly.pdbx_strand_id
1 'polypeptide(L)'
;MTTRYFSSLIEQSLSRSTEATLSIMGVTNPQLREHLAQQMGADCGKSGSFLASPVFQQMFGWKASNKTMRSLTEGKALLSKAVVDSLDDQNNGRYRFGADWKPFTHQLASWKALLEKKHSVVVTSGTGSGKTECFMVPVLEDLYRELHENGNNPLIGVRALFLYPLNALINSQRERLDAWTRGFGSGIRYCLYNGNTENLHAAVKSEQVKRPNEVLSREKMREEPAPILVTNGTMLEYMMVRQIDAPIIPAI
;
A
#
# COMPACT_ATOMS: atom_id res chain seq x y z
N MET A 1 -38.94 -0.96 -3.82
CA MET A 1 -38.19 -0.35 -2.70
C MET A 1 -36.84 0.12 -3.24
N THR A 2 -36.70 1.41 -3.56
CA THR A 2 -35.42 2.01 -3.95
C THR A 2 -34.60 2.23 -2.68
N THR A 3 -33.63 1.36 -2.44
CA THR A 3 -32.67 1.50 -1.34
C THR A 3 -31.92 2.81 -1.50
N ARG A 4 -32.16 3.78 -0.61
CA ARG A 4 -31.45 5.07 -0.58
C ARG A 4 -30.05 4.92 0.03
N TYR A 5 -29.23 4.05 -0.56
CA TYR A 5 -27.94 3.63 0.02
C TYR A 5 -26.98 4.81 0.30
N PHE A 6 -27.08 5.87 -0.51
CA PHE A 6 -26.21 7.05 -0.42
C PHE A 6 -26.91 8.32 0.09
N SER A 7 -28.21 8.29 0.41
CA SER A 7 -28.90 9.52 0.80
C SER A 7 -28.37 10.10 2.09
N SER A 8 -28.03 9.24 3.06
CA SER A 8 -27.43 9.67 4.33
C SER A 8 -26.08 10.36 4.11
N LEU A 9 -25.26 9.86 3.19
CA LEU A 9 -23.98 10.48 2.83
C LEU A 9 -24.17 11.84 2.18
N ILE A 10 -25.15 11.97 1.28
CA ILE A 10 -25.47 13.24 0.60
C ILE A 10 -25.97 14.26 1.63
N GLU A 11 -26.92 13.88 2.48
CA GLU A 11 -27.47 14.75 3.54
C GLU A 11 -26.39 15.19 4.52
N GLN A 12 -25.52 14.28 4.96
CA GLN A 12 -24.40 14.59 5.86
C GLN A 12 -23.36 15.49 5.19
N SER A 13 -22.98 15.23 3.94
CA SER A 13 -22.04 16.09 3.20
C SER A 13 -22.60 17.49 3.01
N LEU A 14 -23.89 17.61 2.65
CA LEU A 14 -24.55 18.89 2.47
C LEU A 14 -24.62 19.70 3.78
N SER A 15 -25.11 19.08 4.84
CA SER A 15 -25.20 19.70 6.17
C SER A 15 -23.82 20.15 6.69
N ARG A 16 -22.83 19.24 6.69
CA ARG A 16 -21.48 19.54 7.19
C ARG A 16 -20.76 20.58 6.35
N SER A 17 -20.88 20.50 5.03
CA SER A 17 -20.24 21.49 4.15
C SER A 17 -20.85 22.87 4.33
N THR A 18 -22.18 22.94 4.50
CA THR A 18 -22.90 24.20 4.76
C THR A 18 -22.47 24.82 6.08
N GLU A 19 -22.51 24.06 7.17
CA GLU A 19 -22.14 24.54 8.50
C GLU A 19 -20.67 24.97 8.57
N ALA A 20 -19.76 24.15 8.04
CA ALA A 20 -18.33 24.46 8.00
C ALA A 20 -18.06 25.74 7.19
N THR A 21 -18.69 25.89 6.03
CA THR A 21 -18.50 27.08 5.18
C THR A 21 -19.03 28.35 5.85
N LEU A 22 -20.22 28.30 6.45
CA LEU A 22 -20.79 29.44 7.19
C LEU A 22 -19.97 29.81 8.43
N SER A 23 -19.32 28.82 9.04
CA SER A 23 -18.39 29.05 10.16
C SER A 23 -17.11 29.73 9.68
N ILE A 24 -16.48 29.21 8.62
CA ILE A 24 -15.25 29.76 8.02
C ILE A 24 -15.46 31.18 7.48
N MET A 25 -16.60 31.44 6.83
CA MET A 25 -16.92 32.78 6.30
C MET A 25 -17.19 33.82 7.40
N GLY A 26 -17.37 33.39 8.66
CA GLY A 26 -17.55 34.29 9.79
C GLY A 26 -18.78 35.21 9.67
N VAL A 27 -19.85 34.77 9.01
CA VAL A 27 -21.07 35.58 8.80
C VAL A 27 -21.76 35.82 10.15
N THR A 28 -21.69 37.05 10.65
CA THR A 28 -22.21 37.48 11.97
C THR A 28 -23.63 38.03 11.91
N ASN A 29 -24.08 38.55 10.76
CA ASN A 29 -25.45 39.02 10.58
C ASN A 29 -26.42 37.82 10.56
N PRO A 30 -27.38 37.73 11.50
CA PRO A 30 -28.26 36.55 11.62
C PRO A 30 -29.10 36.30 10.37
N GLN A 31 -29.68 37.36 9.78
CA GLN A 31 -30.55 37.24 8.61
C GLN A 31 -29.77 36.78 7.37
N LEU A 32 -28.56 37.31 7.16
CA LEU A 32 -27.69 36.89 6.08
C LEU A 32 -27.22 35.45 6.29
N ARG A 33 -26.87 35.07 7.53
CA ARG A 33 -26.46 33.71 7.87
C ARG A 33 -27.57 32.70 7.59
N GLU A 34 -28.80 33.03 7.98
CA GLU A 34 -29.97 32.19 7.71
C GLU A 34 -30.27 32.07 6.22
N HIS A 35 -30.20 33.19 5.49
CA HIS A 35 -30.38 33.18 4.03
C HIS A 35 -29.35 32.30 3.32
N LEU A 36 -28.06 32.44 3.66
CA LEU A 36 -26.99 31.63 3.10
C LEU A 36 -27.11 30.16 3.52
N ALA A 37 -27.53 29.86 4.76
CA ALA A 37 -27.77 28.49 5.20
C ALA A 37 -28.87 27.80 4.39
N GLN A 38 -29.97 28.50 4.11
CA GLN A 38 -31.04 27.98 3.27
C GLN A 38 -30.60 27.75 1.82
N GLN A 39 -29.86 28.69 1.23
CA GLN A 39 -29.36 28.52 -0.13
C GLN A 39 -28.33 27.38 -0.22
N MET A 40 -27.38 27.34 0.72
CA MET A 40 -26.32 26.34 0.70
C MET A 40 -26.81 24.93 1.06
N GLY A 41 -27.78 24.83 1.95
CA GLY A 41 -28.42 23.57 2.35
C GLY A 41 -29.50 23.08 1.38
N ALA A 42 -29.70 23.73 0.24
CA ALA A 42 -30.65 23.29 -0.78
C ALA A 42 -30.18 21.99 -1.48
N ASP A 43 -31.13 21.28 -2.11
CA ASP A 43 -30.84 20.02 -2.81
C ASP A 43 -29.72 20.19 -3.84
N CYS A 44 -28.81 19.21 -3.85
CA CYS A 44 -27.61 19.22 -4.67
C CYS A 44 -27.93 19.34 -6.17
N GLY A 45 -27.28 20.31 -6.84
CA GLY A 45 -27.36 20.56 -8.27
C GLY A 45 -28.55 21.38 -8.74
N LYS A 46 -29.33 21.96 -7.82
CA LYS A 46 -30.27 23.04 -8.15
C LYS A 46 -29.52 24.36 -8.34
N SER A 47 -30.10 25.29 -9.09
CA SER A 47 -29.56 26.64 -9.25
C SER A 47 -29.43 27.32 -7.88
N GLY A 48 -28.24 27.82 -7.55
CA GLY A 48 -27.94 28.45 -6.25
C GLY A 48 -27.61 27.48 -5.11
N SER A 49 -27.66 26.16 -5.34
CA SER A 49 -27.20 25.17 -4.36
C SER A 49 -25.68 25.18 -4.20
N PHE A 50 -25.20 24.84 -3.00
CA PHE A 50 -23.77 24.84 -2.71
C PHE A 50 -23.04 23.62 -3.30
N LEU A 51 -23.70 22.46 -3.31
CA LEU A 51 -23.14 21.23 -3.83
C LEU A 51 -23.75 20.89 -5.18
N ALA A 52 -22.91 20.45 -6.13
CA ALA A 52 -23.36 19.88 -7.40
C ALA A 52 -24.09 18.54 -7.18
N SER A 53 -24.93 18.13 -8.13
CA SER A 53 -25.58 16.81 -8.06
C SER A 53 -24.54 15.70 -7.92
N PRO A 54 -24.78 14.70 -7.05
CA PRO A 54 -23.85 13.59 -6.88
C PRO A 54 -23.68 12.83 -8.18
N VAL A 55 -22.42 12.65 -8.60
CA VAL A 55 -22.06 11.88 -9.79
C VAL A 55 -21.56 10.51 -9.35
N PHE A 56 -22.25 9.47 -9.82
CA PHE A 56 -21.81 8.08 -9.64
C PHE A 56 -21.06 7.63 -10.89
N GLN A 57 -19.73 7.56 -10.80
CA GLN A 57 -18.91 7.00 -11.86
C GLN A 57 -18.62 5.53 -11.57
N GLN A 58 -19.11 4.64 -12.44
CA GLN A 58 -18.69 3.23 -12.45
C GLN A 58 -17.22 3.16 -12.84
N MET A 59 -16.38 2.61 -11.97
CA MET A 59 -15.03 2.22 -12.38
C MET A 59 -15.14 0.89 -13.13
N PHE A 60 -14.94 0.92 -14.45
CA PHE A 60 -14.91 -0.30 -15.24
C PHE A 60 -13.84 -1.25 -14.70
N GLY A 61 -14.19 -2.53 -14.57
CA GLY A 61 -13.24 -3.57 -14.14
C GLY A 61 -12.05 -3.67 -15.09
N TRP A 62 -10.88 -3.99 -14.54
CA TRP A 62 -9.67 -4.18 -15.35
C TRP A 62 -9.70 -5.54 -16.06
N LYS A 63 -9.15 -5.60 -17.28
CA LYS A 63 -9.13 -6.82 -18.08
C LYS A 63 -8.26 -7.90 -17.40
N ALA A 64 -8.89 -8.96 -16.93
CA ALA A 64 -8.23 -10.16 -16.42
C ALA A 64 -7.44 -10.88 -17.52
N SER A 65 -6.33 -11.50 -17.15
CA SER A 65 -5.56 -12.39 -18.01
C SER A 65 -6.25 -13.75 -18.15
N ASN A 66 -5.70 -14.60 -19.01
CA ASN A 66 -6.15 -15.97 -19.21
C ASN A 66 -5.51 -16.98 -18.24
N LYS A 67 -4.70 -16.52 -17.27
CA LYS A 67 -3.99 -17.38 -16.31
C LYS A 67 -4.49 -17.11 -14.89
N THR A 68 -4.57 -18.15 -14.08
CA THR A 68 -4.75 -18.04 -12.62
C THR A 68 -3.39 -17.96 -11.94
N MET A 69 -3.33 -17.45 -10.71
CA MET A 69 -2.10 -17.47 -9.90
C MET A 69 -1.53 -18.88 -9.77
N ARG A 70 -2.38 -19.89 -9.54
CA ARG A 70 -2.00 -21.31 -9.48
C ARG A 70 -1.35 -21.78 -10.80
N SER A 71 -1.93 -21.43 -11.94
CA SER A 71 -1.36 -21.83 -13.25
C SER A 71 -0.01 -21.16 -13.56
N LEU A 72 0.40 -20.14 -12.80
CA LEU A 72 1.70 -19.49 -12.93
C LEU A 72 2.81 -20.21 -12.16
N THR A 73 2.48 -21.23 -11.35
CA THR A 73 3.45 -22.06 -10.60
C THR A 73 3.79 -23.37 -11.31
N GLU A 74 3.12 -23.65 -12.43
CA GLU A 74 3.22 -24.91 -13.17
C GLU A 74 4.03 -24.73 -14.47
N GLY A 75 4.62 -25.83 -14.96
CA GLY A 75 5.38 -25.85 -16.23
C GLY A 75 6.60 -24.94 -16.19
N LYS A 76 6.69 -23.99 -17.12
CA LYS A 76 7.66 -22.87 -17.04
C LYS A 76 7.14 -21.86 -16.02
N ALA A 77 7.29 -22.20 -14.74
CA ALA A 77 6.76 -21.43 -13.63
C ALA A 77 7.30 -20.00 -13.64
N LEU A 78 6.38 -19.03 -13.61
CA LEU A 78 6.73 -17.62 -13.43
C LEU A 78 6.87 -17.28 -11.95
N LEU A 79 6.05 -17.91 -11.10
CA LEU A 79 6.01 -17.71 -9.66
C LEU A 79 6.24 -19.03 -8.93
N SER A 80 6.85 -18.94 -7.76
CA SER A 80 7.06 -20.08 -6.88
C SER A 80 5.78 -20.42 -6.13
N LYS A 81 5.55 -21.72 -5.90
CA LYS A 81 4.35 -22.19 -5.19
C LYS A 81 4.22 -21.55 -3.80
N ALA A 82 5.31 -21.48 -3.04
CA ALA A 82 5.31 -20.87 -1.70
C ALA A 82 4.92 -19.38 -1.71
N VAL A 83 5.26 -18.64 -2.77
CA VAL A 83 4.85 -17.24 -2.92
C VAL A 83 3.35 -17.15 -3.15
N VAL A 84 2.79 -17.98 -4.04
CA VAL A 84 1.34 -18.02 -4.26
C VAL A 84 0.59 -18.49 -3.00
N ASP A 85 1.12 -19.48 -2.28
CA ASP A 85 0.53 -19.98 -1.03
C ASP A 85 0.54 -18.91 0.07
N SER A 86 1.64 -18.16 0.22
CA SER A 86 1.71 -17.03 1.17
C SER A 86 0.76 -15.89 0.81
N LEU A 87 0.52 -15.67 -0.47
CA LEU A 87 -0.43 -14.66 -0.96
C LEU A 87 -1.89 -15.09 -0.73
N ASP A 88 -2.20 -16.37 -0.89
CA ASP A 88 -3.55 -16.96 -0.76
C ASP A 88 -3.95 -17.31 0.70
N ASP A 89 -3.10 -17.04 1.69
CA ASP A 89 -3.41 -17.34 3.10
C ASP A 89 -4.72 -16.65 3.54
N GLN A 90 -5.63 -17.40 4.17
CA GLN A 90 -6.91 -16.90 4.68
C GLN A 90 -6.73 -15.80 5.74
N ASN A 91 -5.63 -15.84 6.49
CA ASN A 91 -5.29 -14.86 7.51
C ASN A 91 -4.91 -13.49 6.92
N ASN A 92 -4.72 -13.40 5.60
CA ASN A 92 -4.42 -12.13 4.92
C ASN A 92 -5.67 -11.23 4.79
N GLY A 93 -6.87 -11.73 5.08
CA GLY A 93 -8.11 -10.96 5.06
C GLY A 93 -8.29 -10.22 3.73
N ARG A 94 -8.41 -8.88 3.77
CA ARG A 94 -8.59 -8.05 2.57
C ARG A 94 -7.37 -8.02 1.63
N TYR A 95 -6.19 -8.44 2.10
CA TYR A 95 -4.96 -8.51 1.30
C TYR A 95 -4.72 -9.89 0.71
N ARG A 96 -5.60 -10.87 0.98
CA ARG A 96 -5.50 -12.19 0.39
C ARG A 96 -5.57 -12.08 -1.14
N PHE A 97 -4.58 -12.69 -1.79
CA PHE A 97 -4.48 -12.69 -3.24
C PHE A 97 -4.56 -14.13 -3.75
N GLY A 98 -5.79 -14.53 -4.10
CA GLY A 98 -6.14 -15.94 -4.17
C GLY A 98 -5.47 -16.74 -5.30
N ALA A 99 -5.19 -18.03 -5.05
CA ALA A 99 -4.55 -18.89 -6.04
C ALA A 99 -5.39 -19.07 -7.33
N ASP A 100 -6.71 -19.02 -7.21
CA ASP A 100 -7.63 -19.15 -8.35
C ASP A 100 -7.94 -17.80 -9.03
N TRP A 101 -7.42 -16.70 -8.47
CA TRP A 101 -7.59 -15.37 -9.02
C TRP A 101 -6.78 -15.18 -10.30
N LYS A 102 -7.31 -14.35 -11.22
CA LYS A 102 -6.68 -14.08 -12.53
C LYS A 102 -6.03 -12.69 -12.53
N PRO A 103 -4.68 -12.57 -12.55
CA PRO A 103 -3.97 -11.30 -12.75
C PRO A 103 -4.54 -10.48 -13.87
N PHE A 104 -4.67 -9.17 -13.62
CA PHE A 104 -4.97 -8.25 -14.69
C PHE A 104 -3.84 -8.30 -15.72
N THR A 105 -4.21 -8.09 -16.97
CA THR A 105 -3.29 -8.14 -18.12
C THR A 105 -2.02 -7.32 -17.91
N HIS A 106 -2.13 -6.12 -17.32
CA HIS A 106 -1.00 -5.24 -17.02
C HIS A 106 -0.11 -5.75 -15.88
N GLN A 107 -0.67 -6.43 -14.87
CA GLN A 107 0.11 -7.07 -13.80
C GLN A 107 0.93 -8.22 -14.38
N LEU A 108 0.29 -9.13 -15.11
CA LEU A 108 0.98 -10.27 -15.74
C LEU A 108 2.07 -9.80 -16.73
N ALA A 109 1.80 -8.74 -17.49
CA ALA A 109 2.80 -8.14 -18.37
C ALA A 109 4.01 -7.59 -17.59
N SER A 110 3.75 -6.90 -16.47
CA SER A 110 4.80 -6.37 -15.58
C SER A 110 5.63 -7.50 -14.97
N TRP A 111 4.98 -8.58 -14.52
CA TRP A 111 5.67 -9.72 -13.90
C TRP A 111 6.59 -10.43 -14.89
N LYS A 112 6.15 -10.65 -16.13
CA LYS A 112 7.01 -11.21 -17.18
C LYS A 112 8.19 -10.30 -17.52
N ALA A 113 7.95 -8.99 -17.63
CA ALA A 113 9.01 -8.03 -17.91
C ALA A 113 10.07 -7.99 -16.79
N LEU A 114 9.63 -8.04 -15.52
CA LEU A 114 10.53 -7.98 -14.36
C LEU A 114 11.22 -9.32 -14.07
N LEU A 115 10.51 -10.44 -14.11
CA LEU A 115 11.04 -11.75 -13.69
C LEU A 115 11.73 -12.53 -14.80
N GLU A 116 11.22 -12.47 -16.04
CA GLU A 116 11.81 -13.22 -17.16
C GLU A 116 12.83 -12.39 -17.92
N LYS A 117 12.48 -11.14 -18.25
CA LYS A 117 13.34 -10.27 -19.08
C LYS A 117 14.29 -9.40 -18.25
N LYS A 118 14.01 -9.22 -16.95
CA LYS A 118 14.76 -8.35 -16.04
C LYS A 118 14.86 -6.91 -16.56
N HIS A 119 13.77 -6.40 -17.15
CA HIS A 119 13.67 -5.04 -17.67
C HIS A 119 13.06 -4.08 -16.64
N SER A 120 13.47 -2.81 -16.69
CA SER A 120 12.75 -1.73 -16.00
C SER A 120 11.35 -1.53 -16.62
N VAL A 121 10.36 -1.24 -15.77
CA VAL A 121 8.96 -1.08 -16.19
C VAL A 121 8.39 0.26 -15.71
N VAL A 122 7.55 0.86 -16.55
CA VAL A 122 6.71 2.02 -16.18
C VAL A 122 5.25 1.57 -16.27
N VAL A 123 4.53 1.61 -15.15
CA VAL A 123 3.15 1.14 -15.06
C VAL A 123 2.18 2.33 -15.13
N THR A 124 1.54 2.51 -16.28
CA THR A 124 0.54 3.56 -16.52
C THR A 124 -0.87 2.98 -16.46
N SER A 125 -1.56 3.14 -15.33
CA SER A 125 -2.94 2.66 -15.16
C SER A 125 -3.71 3.50 -14.13
N GLY A 126 -5.04 3.42 -14.19
CA GLY A 126 -5.96 4.16 -13.31
C GLY A 126 -5.78 3.83 -11.83
N THR A 127 -6.32 4.68 -10.96
CA THR A 127 -6.35 4.45 -9.51
C THR A 127 -7.11 3.17 -9.17
N GLY A 128 -6.64 2.41 -8.19
CA GLY A 128 -7.29 1.14 -7.78
C GLY A 128 -7.13 -0.02 -8.77
N SER A 129 -6.29 0.11 -9.79
CA SER A 129 -6.04 -0.95 -10.79
C SER A 129 -5.18 -2.12 -10.33
N GLY A 130 -4.61 -2.04 -9.13
CA GLY A 130 -3.66 -3.03 -8.65
C GLY A 130 -2.22 -2.80 -9.16
N LYS A 131 -1.80 -1.53 -9.22
CA LYS A 131 -0.41 -1.15 -9.52
C LYS A 131 0.59 -1.72 -8.51
N THR A 132 0.17 -1.85 -7.25
CA THR A 132 1.03 -2.37 -6.18
C THR A 132 1.49 -3.80 -6.48
N GLU A 133 0.56 -4.63 -6.91
CA GLU A 133 0.77 -6.03 -7.28
C GLU A 133 1.72 -6.14 -8.50
N CYS A 134 1.78 -5.14 -9.37
CA CYS A 134 2.66 -5.14 -10.55
C CYS A 134 4.15 -5.21 -10.18
N PHE A 135 4.55 -4.63 -9.05
CA PHE A 135 5.95 -4.60 -8.61
C PHE A 135 6.20 -5.42 -7.34
N MET A 136 5.24 -5.51 -6.41
CA MET A 136 5.45 -6.25 -5.16
C MET A 136 5.51 -7.77 -5.37
N VAL A 137 4.68 -8.33 -6.25
CA VAL A 137 4.70 -9.78 -6.51
C VAL A 137 6.05 -10.22 -7.10
N PRO A 138 6.62 -9.53 -8.12
CA PRO A 138 7.96 -9.82 -8.60
C PRO A 138 9.05 -9.68 -7.54
N VAL A 139 8.98 -8.66 -6.68
CA VAL A 139 9.94 -8.48 -5.58
C VAL A 139 9.88 -9.67 -4.61
N LEU A 140 8.68 -10.08 -4.20
CA LEU A 140 8.53 -11.24 -3.31
C LEU A 140 9.02 -12.53 -3.96
N GLU A 141 8.79 -12.71 -5.25
CA GLU A 141 9.30 -13.86 -6.00
C GLU A 141 10.82 -13.90 -6.03
N ASP A 142 11.48 -12.79 -6.37
CA ASP A 142 12.95 -12.73 -6.40
C ASP A 142 13.54 -12.95 -5.00
N LEU A 143 12.94 -12.36 -3.95
CA LEU A 143 13.35 -12.57 -2.56
C LEU A 143 13.16 -14.02 -2.10
N TYR A 144 12.06 -14.66 -2.48
CA TYR A 144 11.82 -16.05 -2.14
C TYR A 144 12.83 -16.98 -2.79
N ARG A 145 13.18 -16.73 -4.06
CA ARG A 145 14.22 -17.50 -4.75
C ARG A 145 15.57 -17.37 -4.04
N GLU A 146 15.97 -16.15 -3.67
CA GLU A 146 17.20 -15.90 -2.89
C GLU A 146 17.16 -16.61 -1.53
N LEU A 147 16.04 -16.51 -0.81
CA LEU A 147 15.83 -17.18 0.48
C LEU A 147 16.00 -18.70 0.34
N HIS A 148 15.38 -19.30 -0.67
CA HIS A 148 15.43 -20.73 -0.91
C HIS A 148 16.84 -21.20 -1.28
N GLU A 149 17.54 -20.44 -2.15
CA GLU A 149 18.94 -20.71 -2.53
C GLU A 149 19.89 -20.59 -1.33
N ASN A 150 19.60 -19.69 -0.38
CA ASN A 150 20.34 -19.51 0.87
C ASN A 150 19.93 -20.50 1.98
N GLY A 151 19.31 -21.62 1.64
CA GLY A 151 18.92 -22.66 2.60
C GLY A 151 17.84 -22.23 3.59
N ASN A 152 16.98 -21.27 3.20
CA ASN A 152 15.94 -20.65 4.04
C ASN A 152 16.47 -19.88 5.26
N ASN A 153 17.72 -19.42 5.23
CA ASN A 153 18.25 -18.52 6.25
C ASN A 153 17.71 -17.09 6.07
N PRO A 154 17.44 -16.35 7.16
CA PRO A 154 16.97 -14.96 7.09
C PRO A 154 17.78 -14.11 6.13
N LEU A 155 17.10 -13.41 5.21
CA LEU A 155 17.77 -12.47 4.33
C LEU A 155 18.20 -11.24 5.12
N ILE A 156 19.48 -10.88 4.99
CA ILE A 156 20.10 -9.72 5.62
C ILE A 156 20.67 -8.81 4.53
N GLY A 157 20.35 -7.51 4.63
CA GLY A 157 20.69 -6.48 3.65
C GLY A 157 19.49 -6.12 2.77
N VAL A 158 19.38 -4.85 2.39
CA VAL A 158 18.30 -4.35 1.53
C VAL A 158 18.44 -4.92 0.12
N ARG A 159 17.35 -5.43 -0.45
CA ARG A 159 17.24 -5.94 -1.84
C ARG A 159 16.19 -5.18 -2.64
N ALA A 160 15.16 -4.68 -1.97
CA ALA A 160 14.09 -3.88 -2.55
C ALA A 160 13.92 -2.58 -1.76
N LEU A 161 13.99 -1.45 -2.47
CA LEU A 161 13.74 -0.12 -1.94
C LEU A 161 12.44 0.45 -2.53
N PHE A 162 11.44 0.66 -1.70
CA PHE A 162 10.20 1.33 -2.07
C PHE A 162 10.19 2.77 -1.58
N LEU A 163 10.15 3.72 -2.52
CA LEU A 163 10.07 5.15 -2.24
C LEU A 163 8.63 5.65 -2.38
N TYR A 164 8.09 6.13 -1.27
CA TYR A 164 6.78 6.79 -1.22
C TYR A 164 6.93 8.26 -0.84
N PRO A 165 6.13 9.15 -1.45
CA PRO A 165 6.21 10.58 -1.16
C PRO A 165 5.63 10.95 0.21
N LEU A 166 4.68 10.16 0.75
CA LEU A 166 3.94 10.49 1.97
C LEU A 166 3.96 9.34 2.99
N ASN A 167 4.17 9.66 4.26
CA ASN A 167 4.15 8.67 5.35
C ASN A 167 2.79 7.94 5.47
N ALA A 168 1.68 8.59 5.12
CA ALA A 168 0.36 7.97 5.09
C ALA A 168 0.30 6.80 4.08
N LEU A 169 0.97 6.93 2.93
CA LEU A 169 1.07 5.86 1.93
C LEU A 169 1.98 4.73 2.39
N ILE A 170 3.06 5.05 3.12
CA ILE A 170 3.95 4.05 3.73
C ILE A 170 3.16 3.21 4.74
N ASN A 171 2.42 3.86 5.64
CA ASN A 171 1.63 3.17 6.65
C ASN A 171 0.52 2.30 6.04
N SER A 172 -0.08 2.71 4.92
CA SER A 172 -1.08 1.88 4.22
C SER A 172 -0.49 0.63 3.55
N GLN A 173 0.84 0.57 3.37
CA GLN A 173 1.49 -0.66 2.89
C GLN A 173 1.84 -1.62 4.02
N ARG A 174 1.82 -1.20 5.30
CA ARG A 174 2.22 -2.06 6.44
C ARG A 174 1.46 -3.38 6.44
N GLU A 175 0.13 -3.30 6.46
CA GLU A 175 -0.72 -4.48 6.60
C GLU A 175 -0.60 -5.42 5.39
N ARG A 176 -0.39 -4.86 4.19
CA ARG A 176 -0.16 -5.64 2.97
C ARG A 176 1.18 -6.37 3.03
N LEU A 177 2.25 -5.66 3.38
CA LEU A 177 3.59 -6.24 3.51
C LEU A 177 3.59 -7.32 4.60
N ASP A 178 2.96 -7.05 5.73
CA ASP A 178 2.77 -8.03 6.80
C ASP A 178 2.08 -9.28 6.27
N ALA A 179 0.90 -9.14 5.67
CA ALA A 179 0.14 -10.26 5.09
C ALA A 179 0.97 -11.10 4.12
N TRP A 180 1.70 -10.46 3.21
CA TRP A 180 2.42 -11.17 2.15
C TRP A 180 3.80 -11.70 2.56
N THR A 181 4.35 -11.26 3.68
CA THR A 181 5.66 -11.72 4.18
C THR A 181 5.57 -12.65 5.37
N ARG A 182 4.45 -12.64 6.12
CA ARG A 182 4.26 -13.43 7.33
C ARG A 182 4.42 -14.94 7.10
N GLY A 183 4.01 -15.44 5.93
CA GLY A 183 4.18 -16.85 5.55
C GLY A 183 5.65 -17.31 5.52
N PHE A 184 6.60 -16.38 5.45
CA PHE A 184 8.04 -16.64 5.46
C PHE A 184 8.70 -16.40 6.82
N GLY A 185 7.93 -16.07 7.86
CA GLY A 185 8.45 -15.83 9.21
C GLY A 185 9.50 -14.72 9.23
N SER A 186 10.71 -15.03 9.72
CA SER A 186 11.86 -14.11 9.70
C SER A 186 12.70 -14.19 8.42
N GLY A 187 12.32 -15.04 7.47
CA GLY A 187 13.02 -15.24 6.19
C GLY A 187 13.01 -14.00 5.29
N ILE A 188 11.81 -13.47 5.05
CA ILE A 188 11.58 -12.23 4.30
C ILE A 188 11.00 -11.19 5.24
N ARG A 189 11.83 -10.23 5.65
CA ARG A 189 11.44 -9.14 6.54
C ARG A 189 11.22 -7.84 5.77
N TYR A 190 10.49 -6.90 6.35
CA TYR A 190 10.37 -5.54 5.82
C TYR A 190 10.56 -4.50 6.93
N CYS A 191 10.88 -3.27 6.55
CA CYS A 191 10.93 -2.13 7.46
C CYS A 191 10.25 -0.90 6.84
N LEU A 192 9.43 -0.23 7.63
CA LEU A 192 8.89 1.10 7.30
C LEU A 192 9.78 2.15 7.95
N TYR A 193 10.86 2.52 7.27
CA TYR A 193 11.87 3.43 7.80
C TYR A 193 11.50 4.89 7.53
N ASN A 194 11.06 5.60 8.56
CA ASN A 194 10.67 7.00 8.47
C ASN A 194 11.00 7.79 9.76
N GLY A 195 10.58 9.05 9.82
CA GLY A 195 10.82 9.93 10.98
C GLY A 195 10.30 9.38 12.31
N ASN A 196 9.29 8.51 12.29
CA ASN A 196 8.68 7.92 13.48
C ASN A 196 9.27 6.54 13.84
N THR A 197 10.27 6.05 13.12
CA THR A 197 10.90 4.76 13.44
C THR A 197 11.70 4.89 14.72
N GLU A 198 11.37 4.06 15.71
CA GLU A 198 12.00 4.04 17.02
C GLU A 198 13.51 3.81 16.92
N ASN A 199 14.28 4.50 17.75
CA ASN A 199 15.74 4.38 17.70
C ASN A 199 16.21 3.05 18.30
N LEU A 200 15.77 2.76 19.53
CA LEU A 200 16.27 1.65 20.33
C LEU A 200 15.38 0.41 20.17
N HIS A 201 16.00 -0.75 19.95
CA HIS A 201 15.28 -2.02 19.89
C HIS A 201 14.58 -2.35 21.22
N ALA A 202 15.19 -1.99 22.36
CA ALA A 202 14.62 -2.20 23.68
C ALA A 202 13.23 -1.58 23.87
N ALA A 203 12.96 -0.42 23.24
CA ALA A 203 11.68 0.29 23.35
C ALA A 203 10.51 -0.45 22.66
N VAL A 204 10.82 -1.26 21.64
CA VAL A 204 9.82 -1.98 20.81
C VAL A 204 9.90 -3.49 20.96
N LYS A 205 10.67 -4.00 21.93
CA LYS A 205 10.95 -5.43 22.09
C LYS A 205 9.69 -6.29 22.16
N SER A 206 8.68 -5.86 22.91
CA SER A 206 7.42 -6.59 23.08
C SER A 206 6.60 -6.66 21.78
N GLU A 207 6.58 -5.59 20.99
CA GLU A 207 5.87 -5.56 19.71
C GLU A 207 6.65 -6.28 18.61
N GLN A 208 7.98 -6.20 18.64
CA GLN A 208 8.85 -6.91 17.69
C GLN A 208 8.68 -8.43 17.75
N VAL A 209 8.44 -9.00 18.94
CA VAL A 209 8.17 -10.43 19.11
C VAL A 209 6.87 -10.85 18.42
N LYS A 210 5.85 -9.99 18.43
CA LYS A 210 4.56 -10.26 17.77
C LYS A 210 4.65 -10.14 16.24
N ARG A 211 5.66 -9.42 15.74
CA ARG A 211 5.84 -9.11 14.32
C ARG A 211 7.26 -9.49 13.86
N PRO A 212 7.58 -10.78 13.76
CA PRO A 212 8.94 -11.22 13.40
C PRO A 212 9.37 -10.79 11.99
N ASN A 213 8.41 -10.56 11.09
CA ASN A 213 8.60 -10.11 9.72
C ASN A 213 8.71 -8.57 9.57
N GLU A 214 8.38 -7.76 10.58
CA GLU A 214 8.52 -6.30 10.56
C GLU A 214 9.69 -5.85 11.43
N VAL A 215 10.68 -5.14 10.89
CA VAL A 215 11.75 -4.52 11.71
C VAL A 215 11.28 -3.14 12.19
N LEU A 216 11.15 -2.99 13.51
CA LEU A 216 10.50 -1.83 14.13
C LEU A 216 11.47 -0.74 14.61
N SER A 217 12.78 -1.02 14.74
CA SER A 217 13.77 -0.06 15.24
C SER A 217 14.93 0.19 14.28
N ARG A 218 15.52 1.38 14.39
CA ARG A 218 16.71 1.79 13.62
C ARG A 218 17.94 0.96 14.00
N GLU A 219 18.14 0.69 15.28
CA GLU A 219 19.21 -0.17 15.78
C GLU A 219 19.18 -1.55 15.09
N LYS A 220 18.03 -2.23 15.12
CA LYS A 220 17.87 -3.54 14.47
C LYS A 220 18.03 -3.46 12.95
N MET A 221 17.60 -2.37 12.31
CA MET A 221 17.85 -2.16 10.87
C MET A 221 19.32 -1.97 10.52
N ARG A 222 20.15 -1.45 11.42
CA ARG A 222 21.59 -1.28 11.19
C ARG A 222 22.35 -2.59 11.42
N GLU A 223 21.91 -3.38 12.41
CA GLU A 223 22.50 -4.69 12.73
C GLU A 223 22.12 -5.76 11.71
N GLU A 224 20.82 -5.87 11.41
CA GLU A 224 20.26 -6.89 10.53
C GLU A 224 19.28 -6.25 9.53
N PRO A 225 19.77 -5.48 8.52
CA PRO A 225 18.88 -4.78 7.60
C PRO A 225 17.87 -5.73 6.94
N ALA A 226 16.61 -5.31 6.89
CA ALA A 226 15.54 -6.06 6.24
C ALA A 226 15.68 -6.02 4.70
N PRO A 227 15.32 -7.10 3.98
CA PRO A 227 15.41 -7.14 2.52
C PRO A 227 14.45 -6.17 1.81
N ILE A 228 13.32 -5.82 2.44
CA ILE A 228 12.39 -4.82 1.92
C ILE A 228 12.45 -3.55 2.77
N LEU A 229 12.90 -2.45 2.18
CA LEU A 229 12.95 -1.14 2.80
C LEU A 229 11.91 -0.22 2.18
N VAL A 230 10.99 0.28 3.00
CA VAL A 230 9.99 1.27 2.59
C VAL A 230 10.29 2.61 3.25
N THR A 231 10.51 3.64 2.45
CA THR A 231 10.92 4.95 2.96
C THR A 231 10.46 6.10 2.05
N ASN A 232 10.88 7.32 2.35
CA ASN A 232 10.67 8.50 1.53
C ASN A 232 12.01 9.11 1.10
N GLY A 233 11.99 10.07 0.17
CA GLY A 233 13.21 10.67 -0.39
C GLY A 233 14.11 11.30 0.68
N THR A 234 13.54 12.03 1.64
CA THR A 234 14.29 12.68 2.72
C THR A 234 15.01 11.68 3.63
N MET A 235 14.34 10.58 3.98
CA MET A 235 14.92 9.55 4.83
C MET A 235 15.99 8.75 4.11
N LEU A 236 15.80 8.48 2.81
CA LEU A 236 16.83 7.89 1.97
C LEU A 236 18.09 8.75 1.94
N GLU A 237 17.93 10.06 1.71
CA GLU A 237 19.04 11.02 1.75
C GLU A 237 19.79 10.98 3.10
N TYR A 238 19.04 10.98 4.22
CA TYR A 238 19.65 10.84 5.54
C TYR A 238 20.41 9.54 5.72
N MET A 239 19.87 8.41 5.25
CA MET A 239 20.56 7.11 5.33
C MET A 239 21.86 7.11 4.53
N MET A 240 21.90 7.80 3.38
CA MET A 240 23.11 7.88 2.55
C MET A 240 24.20 8.79 3.15
N VAL A 241 23.83 9.80 3.93
CA VAL A 241 24.78 10.79 4.48
C VAL A 241 25.25 10.42 5.90
N ARG A 242 24.39 9.80 6.71
CA ARG A 242 24.70 9.49 8.11
C ARG A 242 25.54 8.22 8.21
N GLN A 243 26.76 8.33 8.74
CA GLN A 243 27.65 7.18 8.96
C GLN A 243 27.00 6.06 9.79
N ILE A 244 26.16 6.40 10.77
CA ILE A 244 25.47 5.40 11.60
C ILE A 244 24.46 4.55 10.80
N ASP A 245 23.94 5.08 9.70
CA ASP A 245 22.96 4.39 8.84
C ASP A 245 23.62 3.69 7.64
N ALA A 246 24.95 3.83 7.46
CA ALA A 246 25.71 3.21 6.38
C ALA A 246 25.53 1.68 6.27
N PRO A 247 25.35 0.90 7.36
CA PRO A 247 25.07 -0.54 7.24
C PRO A 247 23.73 -0.87 6.57
N ILE A 248 22.76 0.05 6.55
CA ILE A 248 21.42 -0.20 5.98
C ILE A 248 21.48 -0.27 4.46
N ILE A 249 22.18 0.68 3.85
CA ILE A 249 22.41 0.76 2.40
C ILE A 249 23.91 0.95 2.21
N PRO A 250 24.70 -0.13 2.21
CA PRO A 250 26.13 -0.02 1.99
C PRO A 250 26.38 0.64 0.63
N ALA A 251 27.30 1.60 0.60
CA ALA A 251 27.75 2.19 -0.65
C ALA A 251 28.30 1.08 -1.56
N ILE A 252 27.81 1.03 -2.79
CA ILE A 252 28.27 0.13 -3.86
C ILE A 252 29.71 0.49 -4.24
#